data_AF-A0A7H2V6S1-F1
#
_entry.id   AF-A0A7H2V6S1-F1
#
_cell.length_a   1.000
_cell.length_b   1.000
_cell.length_c   1.000
_cell.angle_alpha   90.00
_cell.angle_beta   90.00
_cell.angle_gamma   90.00
#
_symmetry.space_group_name_H-M   'P 1'
#
loop_
_entity.id
_entity.type
_entity.pdbx_description
1 polymer ?
#
loop_
_entity_poly.entity_id
_entity_poly.type
_entity_poly.pdbx_seq_one_letter_code
_entity_poly.pdbx_strand_id
1 'polypeptide(L)'
;MEAGSQILDSAETAKLFMKALFHYYTGPMYRMIEKNPELQKTISGFLINPESVSIYIGKHHLAVEYTGSEILEKLPTGEVKYQWW
;
A
#
# COMPACT_ATOMS: atom_id res chain seq x y z
N MET A 1 -8.24 -21.72 -25.36
CA MET A 1 -9.07 -21.49 -24.16
C MET A 1 -8.93 -20.03 -23.83
N GLU A 2 -9.91 -19.21 -24.18
CA GLU A 2 -9.91 -17.80 -23.77
C GLU A 2 -10.19 -17.75 -22.28
N ALA A 3 -9.27 -17.16 -21.52
CA ALA A 3 -9.51 -16.83 -20.12
C ALA A 3 -10.65 -15.80 -20.11
N GLY A 4 -11.87 -16.24 -19.77
CA GLY A 4 -13.00 -15.32 -19.62
C GLY A 4 -12.63 -14.26 -18.58
N SER A 5 -12.65 -12.98 -18.97
CA SER A 5 -12.35 -11.90 -18.04
C SER A 5 -13.40 -11.91 -16.94
N GLN A 6 -13.00 -12.26 -15.73
CA GLN A 6 -13.88 -12.19 -14.57
C GLN A 6 -14.24 -10.70 -14.37
N ILE A 7 -15.53 -10.37 -14.41
CA ILE A 7 -15.99 -9.02 -14.07
C ILE A 7 -15.82 -8.87 -12.56
N LEU A 8 -14.94 -7.96 -12.16
CA LEU A 8 -14.71 -7.63 -10.76
C LEU A 8 -15.62 -6.46 -10.36
N ASP A 9 -16.15 -6.51 -9.15
CA ASP A 9 -16.76 -5.32 -8.57
C ASP A 9 -15.69 -4.32 -8.09
N SER A 10 -16.13 -3.17 -7.59
CA SER A 10 -15.23 -2.12 -7.11
C SER A 10 -14.38 -2.55 -5.91
N ALA A 11 -14.91 -3.40 -5.03
CA ALA A 11 -14.18 -3.88 -3.86
C ALA A 11 -13.09 -4.86 -4.28
N GLU A 12 -13.39 -5.85 -5.14
CA GLU A 12 -12.37 -6.76 -5.67
C GLU A 12 -11.29 -6.01 -6.48
N THR A 13 -11.69 -5.01 -7.26
CA THR A 13 -10.75 -4.15 -8.00
C THR A 13 -9.83 -3.40 -7.04
N ALA A 14 -10.38 -2.79 -5.98
CA ALA A 14 -9.60 -2.09 -4.96
C ALA A 14 -8.62 -3.02 -4.23
N LYS A 15 -9.05 -4.26 -3.89
CA LYS A 15 -8.18 -5.27 -3.26
C LYS A 15 -7.00 -5.63 -4.15
N LEU A 16 -7.23 -5.87 -5.44
CA LEU A 16 -6.16 -6.18 -6.39
C LEU A 16 -5.21 -4.99 -6.57
N PHE A 17 -5.76 -3.78 -6.64
CA PHE A 17 -4.94 -2.58 -6.69
C PHE A 17 -4.08 -2.42 -5.44
N MET A 18 -4.61 -2.63 -4.24
CA MET A 18 -3.83 -2.61 -2.99
C MET A 18 -2.73 -3.67 -2.99
N LYS A 19 -3.01 -4.89 -3.47
CA LYS A 19 -1.98 -5.94 -3.61
C LYS A 19 -0.85 -5.49 -4.53
N ALA A 20 -1.18 -4.89 -5.67
CA ALA A 20 -0.19 -4.35 -6.61
C ALA A 20 0.61 -3.18 -6.00
N LEU A 21 -0.07 -2.24 -5.35
CA LEU A 21 0.54 -1.09 -4.67
C LEU A 21 1.56 -1.57 -3.62
N PHE A 22 1.20 -2.56 -2.80
CA PHE A 22 2.10 -3.13 -1.82
C PHE A 22 3.29 -3.86 -2.47
N HIS A 23 3.03 -4.69 -3.49
CA HIS A 23 4.07 -5.48 -4.14
C HIS A 23 5.12 -4.62 -4.86
N TYR A 24 4.66 -3.61 -5.60
CA TYR A 24 5.52 -2.79 -6.46
C TYR A 24 6.05 -1.51 -5.80
N TYR A 25 5.39 -1.00 -4.75
CA TYR A 25 5.79 0.25 -4.10
C TYR A 25 6.12 0.07 -2.62
N THR A 26 5.12 -0.20 -1.76
CA THR A 26 5.33 -0.18 -0.30
C THR A 26 6.33 -1.23 0.18
N GLY A 27 6.26 -2.46 -0.33
CA GLY A 27 7.17 -3.54 0.02
C GLY A 27 8.64 -3.25 -0.36
N PRO A 28 8.93 -2.84 -1.61
CA PRO A 28 10.26 -2.36 -1.98
C PRO A 28 10.78 -1.20 -1.12
N MET A 29 9.94 -0.18 -0.83
CA MET A 29 10.31 0.93 0.03
C MET A 29 10.65 0.47 1.45
N TYR A 30 9.82 -0.39 2.03
CA TYR A 30 10.07 -0.99 3.35
C TYR A 30 11.44 -1.69 3.39
N ARG A 31 11.74 -2.55 2.41
CA ARG A 31 13.03 -3.26 2.35
C ARG A 31 14.22 -2.33 2.18
N MET A 32 14.05 -1.21 1.49
CA MET A 32 15.11 -0.20 1.37
C MET A 32 15.40 0.48 2.71
N ILE A 33 14.37 0.83 3.47
CA ILE A 33 14.51 1.44 4.80
C ILE A 33 15.11 0.43 5.80
N GLU A 34 14.67 -0.82 5.74
CA GLU A 34 15.20 -1.90 6.59
C GLU A 34 16.71 -2.09 6.41
N LYS A 35 17.19 -2.02 5.16
CA LYS A 35 18.63 -2.12 4.84
C LYS A 35 19.42 -0.85 5.12
N ASN A 36 18.75 0.30 5.20
CA ASN A 36 19.35 1.62 5.34
C ASN A 36 18.56 2.44 6.38
N PRO A 37 18.74 2.15 7.69
CA PRO A 37 17.90 2.69 8.75
C PRO A 37 17.87 4.22 8.84
N GLU A 38 18.89 4.90 8.32
CA GLU A 38 18.94 6.35 8.25
C GLU A 38 17.84 6.97 7.40
N LEU A 39 17.33 6.23 6.40
CA LEU A 39 16.24 6.68 5.52
C LEU A 39 14.91 6.85 6.28
N GLN A 40 14.77 6.22 7.45
CA GLN A 40 13.58 6.37 8.29
C GLN A 40 13.33 7.83 8.69
N LYS A 41 14.39 8.65 8.76
CA LYS A 41 14.30 10.06 9.15
C LYS A 41 13.76 10.98 8.07
N THR A 42 13.73 10.52 6.81
CA THR A 42 13.41 11.35 5.64
C THR A 42 12.21 10.84 4.86
N ILE A 43 11.82 9.58 5.05
CA ILE A 43 10.63 9.03 4.38
C ILE A 43 9.34 9.54 5.04
N SER A 44 8.31 9.78 4.23
CA SER A 44 6.96 10.05 4.74
C SER A 44 6.38 8.80 5.38
N GLY A 45 6.08 8.86 6.68
CA GLY A 45 5.69 7.71 7.50
C GLY A 45 4.45 6.97 7.01
N PHE A 46 3.41 7.71 6.59
CA PHE A 46 2.17 7.12 6.10
C PHE A 46 2.33 6.34 4.77
N LEU A 47 3.45 6.49 4.04
CA LEU A 47 3.73 5.66 2.86
C LEU A 47 4.15 4.24 3.23
N ILE A 48 4.64 4.05 4.47
CA ILE A 48 5.15 2.79 5.00
C ILE A 48 4.17 2.18 6.00
N ASN A 49 3.60 3.01 6.87
CA ASN A 49 2.69 2.60 7.93
C ASN A 49 1.50 3.56 8.01
N PRO A 50 0.60 3.55 7.01
CA PRO A 50 -0.61 4.37 7.05
C PRO A 50 -1.56 3.89 8.15
N GLU A 51 -2.35 4.80 8.70
CA GLU A 51 -3.53 4.46 9.52
C GLU A 51 -4.66 3.89 8.63
N SER A 52 -4.84 4.47 7.44
CA SER A 52 -5.77 3.98 6.43
C SER A 52 -5.33 4.38 5.02
N VAL A 53 -5.81 3.63 4.02
CA VAL A 53 -5.66 3.93 2.60
C VAL A 53 -7.04 3.91 1.95
N SER A 54 -7.42 5.03 1.33
CA SER A 54 -8.68 5.18 0.60
C SER A 54 -8.42 5.12 -0.90
N ILE A 55 -9.19 4.32 -1.63
CA ILE A 55 -9.12 4.23 -3.09
C ILE A 55 -10.40 4.77 -3.69
N TYR A 56 -10.27 5.75 -4.57
CA TYR A 56 -11.38 6.32 -5.34
C TYR A 56 -11.28 5.84 -6.78
N ILE A 57 -12.25 5.02 -7.20
CA ILE A 57 -12.31 4.45 -8.55
C ILE A 57 -13.41 5.17 -9.32
N GLY A 58 -13.00 6.04 -10.25
CA GLY A 58 -13.89 6.64 -11.24
C GLY A 58 -13.71 6.02 -12.62
N LYS A 59 -14.60 6.34 -13.55
CA LYS A 59 -14.53 5.83 -14.93
C LYS A 59 -13.22 6.20 -15.66
N HIS A 60 -12.62 7.33 -15.31
CA HIS A 60 -11.45 7.89 -16.00
C HIS A 60 -10.28 8.21 -15.08
N HIS A 61 -10.47 8.08 -13.76
CA HIS A 61 -9.49 8.50 -12.77
C HIS A 61 -9.41 7.48 -11.64
N LEU A 62 -8.20 7.29 -11.15
CA LEU A 62 -7.90 6.56 -9.93
C LEU A 62 -7.21 7.52 -8.98
N ALA A 63 -7.67 7.60 -7.73
CA ALA A 63 -6.96 8.31 -6.68
C ALA A 63 -6.69 7.38 -5.49
N VAL A 64 -5.54 7.59 -4.86
CA VAL A 64 -5.10 6.90 -3.65
C VAL A 64 -4.79 7.96 -2.62
N GLU A 65 -5.46 7.89 -1.48
CA GLU A 65 -5.25 8.79 -0.37
C GLU A 65 -4.73 8.01 0.83
N TYR A 66 -3.66 8.51 1.43
CA TYR A 66 -3.05 7.95 2.62
C TYR A 66 -3.39 8.87 3.80
N THR A 67 -3.82 8.26 4.90
CA THR A 67 -4.02 8.95 6.17
C THR A 67 -3.07 8.37 7.20
N GLY A 68 -2.44 9.25 7.98
CA GLY A 68 -1.54 8.90 9.07
C GLY A 68 -0.42 9.92 9.25
N SER A 69 0.52 9.59 10.13
CA SER A 69 1.66 10.45 10.45
C SER A 69 2.64 10.59 9.27
N GLU A 70 3.12 11.81 9.03
CA GLU A 70 4.27 12.06 8.13
C GLU A 70 5.59 11.56 8.70
N ILE A 71 5.68 11.37 10.02
CA ILE A 71 6.89 10.94 10.72
C ILE A 71 6.83 9.44 10.97
N LEU A 72 7.85 8.70 10.48
CA LEU A 72 8.03 7.30 10.80
C LEU A 72 8.86 7.13 12.08
N GLU A 73 8.20 7.02 13.24
CA GLU A 73 8.90 6.87 14.53
C GLU A 73 9.71 5.57 14.64
N LYS A 74 9.14 4.49 14.10
CA LYS A 74 9.77 3.16 14.04
C LYS A 74 9.31 2.44 12.79
N LEU A 75 10.23 1.72 12.16
CA LEU A 75 9.85 0.76 11.13
C LEU A 75 8.95 -0.32 11.79
N PRO A 76 7.77 -0.63 11.24
CA PRO A 76 6.89 -1.64 11.81
C PRO A 76 7.57 -3.01 11.79
N THR A 77 7.83 -3.59 12.97
CA THR A 77 8.40 -4.94 13.11
C THR A 77 7.33 -5.92 13.59
N GLY A 78 7.13 -7.00 12.85
CA GLY A 78 6.12 -8.03 13.13
C GLY A 78 5.50 -8.59 11.86
N GLU A 79 4.93 -9.79 11.93
CA GLU A 79 4.02 -10.27 10.89
C GLU A 79 3.00 -9.17 10.58
N VAL A 80 2.76 -8.92 9.30
CA VAL A 80 1.74 -8.00 8.83
C VAL A 80 0.44 -8.32 9.57
N LYS A 81 0.13 -7.59 10.66
CA LYS A 81 -1.09 -7.81 11.45
C LYS A 81 -2.35 -7.52 10.64
N TYR A 82 -2.18 -6.90 9.47
CA TYR A 82 -3.16 -6.82 8.42
C TYR A 82 -3.12 -8.11 7.59
N GLN A 83 -3.55 -9.22 8.19
CA GLN A 83 -4.29 -10.24 7.43
C GLN A 83 -5.66 -9.64 7.07
N TRP A 84 -5.66 -8.65 6.20
CA TRP A 84 -6.78 -8.39 5.32
C TRP A 84 -6.17 -8.55 3.95
N TRP A 85 -6.45 -9.67 3.26
CA TRP A 85 -6.76 -9.82 1.83
C TRP A 85 -6.77 -11.29 1.43
#